data_AF-W2TPL6-F1
#
_entry.id   AF-W2TPL6-F1
#
_cell.length_a   1.000
_cell.length_b   1.000
_cell.length_c   1.000
_cell.angle_alpha   90.00
_cell.angle_beta   90.00
_cell.angle_gamma   90.00
#
_symmetry.space_group_name_H-M   'P 1'
#
loop_
_entity.id
_entity.type
_entity.pdbx_description
1 polymer ?
#
loop_
_entity_poly.entity_id
_entity_poly.type
_entity_poly.pdbx_seq_one_letter_code
_entity_poly.pdbx_strand_id
1 'polypeptide(L)'
;MRLLFLLLLVAVCANCGIFDGFGQKIKDAFGKIKTALNTTALNRIHEKFKKFGEKLRDKLTLSPERKARLHALLKRIVNIKKDHVSKDGDSIVEINHKSKVGELLFQSDIALTESQAEEILEGVIEEVEGNRTKRQAFRDFRYPRTLWSDGVNYFFDPNTDPEIRRIFRKGVELWEKDTCIDFRMNSRARNRIRLFRENGCWSYVGNLNRLQDLSLGRGCESVAIAAHEIGHALGFFHTQSRHDRDEFITFNPHNVKPDWLDQFTKETTKTNDNYGITYDYGSIMHYGTTSASMNGKPTMVPNDPKYSETLGSPFISFYELLMLNKHYGCLEKCDPDTSAKCEMGGFPHPRDCSKCICPSGYGGRLCNEKPAGCGTELEATAEYKTLFDESREYVQAPVGSRIEVKIADLSRGLAVDGCSYWGVEIKTHADQRLTGYRFCAPEDVGVTLVSNYHIVPIITYNRFYATQVKLQYRIVSGGYDVVSTPLPEVPTSAPVKPNPNCTDRPECPGLIARRNLCNLSYVKTELKRKLCPVSCGLC
;
A
#
# COMPACT_ATOMS: atom_id res chain seq x y z
N MET A 1 63.28 24.34 4.25
CA MET A 1 62.68 24.02 2.93
C MET A 1 61.80 22.75 2.93
N ARG A 2 61.16 22.37 4.05
CA ARG A 2 60.30 21.16 4.15
C ARG A 2 58.95 21.36 4.87
N LEU A 3 58.57 22.58 5.23
CA LEU A 3 57.23 22.88 5.79
C LEU A 3 56.33 23.74 4.89
N LEU A 4 56.85 24.35 3.81
CA LEU A 4 56.05 25.17 2.88
C LEU A 4 55.41 24.38 1.74
N PHE A 5 55.80 23.12 1.52
CA PHE A 5 55.23 22.29 0.45
C PHE A 5 54.02 21.44 0.90
N LEU A 6 53.83 21.22 2.21
CA LEU A 6 52.62 20.54 2.72
C LEU A 6 51.42 21.47 2.84
N LEU A 7 51.62 22.78 3.00
CA LEU A 7 50.53 23.77 3.07
C LEU A 7 49.96 24.14 1.69
N LEU A 8 50.72 23.94 0.60
CA LEU A 8 50.24 24.17 -0.77
C LEU A 8 49.46 22.98 -1.35
N LEU A 9 49.62 21.76 -0.83
CA LEU A 9 48.80 20.60 -1.22
C LEU A 9 47.46 20.53 -0.48
N VAL A 10 47.32 21.19 0.67
CA VAL A 10 46.02 21.35 1.34
C VAL A 10 45.22 22.53 0.76
N ALA A 11 45.88 23.53 0.18
CA ALA A 11 45.21 24.66 -0.47
C ALA A 11 44.71 24.39 -1.91
N VAL A 12 45.15 23.31 -2.56
CA VAL A 12 44.64 22.90 -3.90
C VAL A 12 43.53 21.85 -3.80
N CYS A 13 43.35 21.18 -2.67
CA CYS A 13 42.20 20.29 -2.44
C CYS A 13 40.95 21.00 -1.86
N ALA A 14 41.03 22.30 -1.57
CA ALA A 14 39.90 23.11 -1.13
C ALA A 14 39.10 23.75 -2.29
N ASN A 15 39.48 23.51 -3.56
CA ASN A 15 38.81 24.05 -4.74
C ASN A 15 38.34 22.99 -5.77
N CYS A 16 38.33 21.71 -5.40
CA CYS A 16 37.59 20.72 -6.17
C CYS A 16 36.15 20.66 -5.64
N GLY A 17 35.25 21.35 -6.35
CA GLY A 17 33.81 21.39 -6.11
C GLY A 17 33.14 20.02 -6.21
N ILE A 18 33.27 19.21 -5.15
CA ILE A 18 32.48 17.98 -4.95
C ILE A 18 31.12 18.32 -4.28
N PHE A 19 30.95 19.53 -3.73
CA PHE A 19 29.68 20.00 -3.17
C PHE A 19 28.84 20.89 -4.11
N ASP A 20 29.42 21.43 -5.18
CA ASP A 20 28.70 22.36 -6.09
C ASP A 20 27.67 21.65 -6.98
N GLY A 21 27.90 20.38 -7.35
CA GLY A 21 26.96 19.63 -8.19
C GLY A 21 25.63 19.29 -7.49
N PHE A 22 25.65 19.13 -6.16
CA PHE A 22 24.47 18.72 -5.39
C PHE A 22 23.57 19.92 -5.06
N GLY A 23 24.17 21.04 -4.61
CA GLY A 23 23.44 22.29 -4.39
C GLY A 23 22.79 22.81 -5.68
N GLN A 24 23.41 22.60 -6.84
CA GLN A 24 22.86 22.95 -8.13
C GLN A 24 21.65 22.08 -8.53
N LYS A 25 21.69 20.76 -8.30
CA LYS A 25 20.56 19.85 -8.57
C LYS A 25 19.32 20.20 -7.75
N ILE A 26 19.53 20.54 -6.49
CA ILE A 26 18.46 20.97 -5.58
C ILE A 26 17.88 22.32 -6.04
N LYS A 27 18.73 23.32 -6.35
CA LYS A 27 18.27 24.60 -6.90
C LYS A 27 17.48 24.42 -8.21
N ASP A 28 17.89 23.49 -9.07
CA ASP A 28 17.17 23.16 -10.30
C ASP A 28 15.82 22.48 -10.03
N ALA A 29 15.72 21.59 -9.04
CA ALA A 29 14.46 20.97 -8.63
C ALA A 29 13.49 22.04 -8.10
N PHE A 30 13.99 22.99 -7.31
CA PHE A 30 13.20 24.13 -6.83
C PHE A 30 12.78 25.11 -7.92
N GLY A 31 13.65 25.36 -8.90
CA GLY A 31 13.29 26.16 -10.06
C GLY A 31 12.19 25.53 -10.92
N LYS A 32 11.97 24.21 -10.79
CA LYS A 32 10.93 23.47 -11.51
C LYS A 32 9.60 23.42 -10.77
N ILE A 33 9.57 23.35 -9.43
CA ILE A 33 8.30 23.38 -8.67
C ILE A 33 7.71 24.80 -8.76
N LYS A 34 6.62 24.97 -9.52
CA LYS A 34 5.94 26.27 -9.61
C LYS A 34 5.03 26.49 -8.40
N THR A 35 5.53 27.21 -7.39
CA THR A 35 4.74 28.01 -6.43
C THR A 35 3.73 27.33 -5.48
N ALA A 36 3.46 26.02 -5.56
CA ALA A 36 2.43 25.37 -4.73
C ALA A 36 2.95 24.75 -3.42
N LEU A 37 4.12 24.13 -3.44
CA LEU A 37 4.75 23.58 -2.24
C LEU A 37 5.56 24.66 -1.53
N ASN A 38 5.51 24.73 -0.21
CA ASN A 38 6.44 25.53 0.57
C ASN A 38 7.83 24.87 0.47
N THR A 39 8.56 25.28 -0.56
CA THR A 39 9.86 24.73 -0.95
C THR A 39 10.88 24.81 0.18
N THR A 40 10.82 25.84 1.02
CA THR A 40 11.64 25.96 2.23
C THR A 40 11.27 24.91 3.28
N ALA A 41 9.99 24.69 3.54
CA ALA A 41 9.54 23.68 4.51
C ALA A 41 9.90 22.25 4.03
N LEU A 42 9.64 21.94 2.76
CA LEU A 42 10.03 20.64 2.18
C LEU A 42 11.54 20.41 2.23
N ASN A 43 12.35 21.43 1.95
CA ASN A 43 13.80 21.34 2.13
C ASN A 43 14.19 20.98 3.55
N ARG A 44 13.59 21.65 4.55
CA ARG A 44 13.89 21.36 5.94
C ARG A 44 13.54 19.92 6.30
N ILE A 45 12.40 19.43 5.82
CA ILE A 45 11.97 18.05 6.01
C ILE A 45 12.93 17.08 5.31
N HIS A 46 13.25 17.32 4.03
CA HIS A 46 14.20 16.50 3.26
C HIS A 46 15.56 16.42 3.96
N GLU A 47 16.14 17.55 4.38
CA GLU A 47 17.42 17.57 5.08
C GLU A 47 17.37 16.85 6.44
N LYS A 48 16.23 16.89 7.15
CA LYS A 48 16.03 16.08 8.37
C LYS A 48 16.08 14.58 8.04
N PHE A 49 15.32 14.12 7.04
CA PHE A 49 15.29 12.72 6.63
C PHE A 49 16.61 12.25 6.04
N LYS A 50 17.34 13.10 5.30
CA LYS A 50 18.66 12.78 4.76
C LYS A 50 19.70 12.54 5.86
N LYS A 51 19.80 13.47 6.83
CA LYS A 51 20.67 13.31 8.01
C LYS A 51 20.30 12.07 8.82
N PHE A 52 19.01 11.73 8.85
CA PHE A 52 18.53 10.52 9.48
C PHE A 52 18.84 9.25 8.67
N GLY A 53 18.79 9.34 7.34
CA GLY A 53 19.16 8.29 6.39
C GLY A 53 20.59 7.80 6.60
N GLU A 54 21.52 8.70 6.92
CA GLU A 54 22.89 8.32 7.30
C GLU A 54 22.92 7.44 8.56
N LYS A 55 22.11 7.75 9.58
CA LYS A 55 21.95 6.92 10.78
C LYS A 55 21.22 5.61 10.50
N LEU A 56 20.32 5.60 9.52
CA LEU A 56 19.59 4.40 9.08
C LEU A 56 20.46 3.42 8.29
N ARG A 57 21.54 3.86 7.61
CA ARG A 57 22.39 2.97 6.78
C ARG A 57 22.89 1.75 7.55
N ASP A 58 23.32 1.95 8.79
CA ASP A 58 23.82 0.85 9.62
C ASP A 58 22.71 -0.14 10.02
N LYS A 59 21.46 0.33 10.17
CA LYS A 59 20.28 -0.52 10.48
C LYS A 59 19.66 -1.16 9.25
N LEU A 60 19.72 -0.51 8.09
CA LEU A 60 19.32 -1.06 6.79
C LEU A 60 20.34 -2.08 6.28
N THR A 61 21.55 -2.11 6.85
CA THR A 61 22.53 -3.15 6.59
C THR A 61 21.95 -4.50 7.05
N LEU A 62 21.75 -5.38 6.08
CA LEU A 62 21.21 -6.71 6.33
C LEU A 62 22.13 -7.52 7.26
N SER A 63 21.54 -8.19 8.25
CA SER A 63 22.24 -9.20 9.04
C SER A 63 22.78 -10.32 8.13
N PRO A 64 23.81 -11.08 8.54
CA PRO A 64 24.33 -12.21 7.75
C PRO A 64 23.23 -13.20 7.32
N GLU A 65 22.28 -13.49 8.22
CA GLU A 65 21.12 -14.33 7.93
C GLU A 65 20.22 -13.72 6.85
N ARG A 66 19.86 -12.43 6.96
CA ARG A 66 19.04 -11.75 5.95
C ARG A 66 19.77 -11.65 4.61
N LYS A 67 21.09 -11.49 4.59
CA LYS A 67 21.90 -11.54 3.36
C LYS A 67 21.84 -12.93 2.72
N ALA A 68 22.01 -14.00 3.49
CA ALA A 68 21.89 -15.36 2.99
C ALA A 68 20.50 -15.65 2.43
N ARG A 69 19.45 -15.19 3.13
CA ARG A 69 18.06 -15.26 2.67
C ARG A 69 17.86 -14.50 1.36
N LEU A 70 18.33 -13.26 1.27
CA LEU A 70 18.26 -12.46 0.04
C LEU A 70 18.94 -13.19 -1.13
N HIS A 71 20.15 -13.74 -0.93
CA HIS A 71 20.85 -14.50 -1.95
C HIS A 71 20.06 -15.74 -2.40
N ALA A 72 19.41 -16.44 -1.47
CA ALA A 72 18.56 -17.58 -1.81
C ALA A 72 17.30 -17.17 -2.58
N LEU A 73 16.66 -16.05 -2.23
CA LEU A 73 15.51 -15.51 -2.93
C LEU A 73 15.87 -15.04 -4.35
N LEU A 74 16.97 -14.31 -4.51
CA LEU A 74 17.42 -13.80 -5.81
C LEU A 74 17.69 -14.93 -6.83
N LYS A 75 18.10 -16.12 -6.37
CA LYS A 75 18.28 -17.30 -7.25
C LYS A 75 16.96 -17.87 -7.79
N ARG A 76 15.83 -17.53 -7.16
CA ARG A 76 14.49 -18.02 -7.51
C ARG A 76 13.65 -16.99 -8.28
N ILE A 77 14.14 -15.76 -8.41
CA ILE A 77 13.48 -14.71 -9.19
C ILE A 77 13.69 -15.00 -10.68
N VAL A 78 12.61 -14.91 -11.44
CA VAL A 78 12.67 -14.90 -12.90
C VAL A 78 13.19 -13.53 -13.36
N ASN A 79 14.27 -13.51 -14.12
CA ASN A 79 14.83 -12.26 -14.63
C ASN A 79 14.03 -11.81 -15.84
N ILE A 80 13.08 -10.89 -15.62
CA ILE A 80 12.24 -10.31 -16.66
C ILE A 80 12.88 -9.01 -17.14
N LYS A 81 13.01 -8.85 -18.47
CA LYS A 81 13.40 -7.57 -19.05
C LYS A 81 12.20 -6.63 -18.97
N LYS A 82 12.33 -5.57 -18.17
CA LYS A 82 11.28 -4.55 -18.04
C LYS A 82 11.20 -3.69 -19.29
N ASP A 83 10.00 -3.52 -19.80
CA ASP A 83 9.68 -2.59 -20.87
C ASP A 83 9.57 -1.16 -20.31
N HIS A 84 9.83 -0.18 -21.18
CA HIS A 84 9.63 1.22 -20.86
C HIS A 84 8.74 1.86 -21.92
N VAL A 85 7.54 2.26 -21.53
CA VAL A 85 6.48 2.66 -22.46
C VAL A 85 6.39 4.18 -22.54
N SER A 86 6.34 4.82 -21.38
CA SER A 86 6.20 6.26 -21.23
C SER A 86 7.57 6.94 -21.15
N LYS A 87 7.77 7.95 -22.00
CA LYS A 87 8.95 8.83 -21.92
C LYS A 87 9.02 9.53 -20.55
N ASP A 88 7.87 9.85 -19.99
CA ASP A 88 7.75 10.55 -18.70
C ASP A 88 7.87 9.60 -17.50
N GLY A 89 7.82 8.27 -17.71
CA GLY A 89 7.95 7.23 -16.68
C GLY A 89 6.72 6.34 -16.58
N ASP A 90 6.92 5.06 -16.24
CA ASP A 90 5.85 4.05 -16.16
C ASP A 90 5.31 3.84 -14.73
N SER A 91 5.96 4.47 -13.75
CA SER A 91 5.55 4.49 -12.34
C SER A 91 5.65 5.90 -11.75
N ILE A 92 4.92 6.17 -10.66
CA ILE A 92 4.96 7.45 -9.95
C ILE A 92 6.40 7.80 -9.54
N VAL A 93 7.14 6.83 -9.02
CA VAL A 93 8.56 6.98 -8.62
C VAL A 93 9.43 7.43 -9.80
N GLU A 94 9.23 6.87 -11.01
CA GLU A 94 9.96 7.29 -12.21
C GLU A 94 9.56 8.69 -12.68
N ILE A 95 8.26 8.99 -12.70
CA ILE A 95 7.72 10.30 -13.11
C ILE A 95 8.27 11.40 -12.19
N ASN A 96 8.23 11.16 -10.88
CA ASN A 96 8.69 12.11 -9.88
C ASN A 96 10.21 12.26 -9.87
N HIS A 97 10.95 11.17 -10.11
CA HIS A 97 12.40 11.23 -10.32
C HIS A 97 12.74 12.08 -11.57
N LYS A 98 12.11 11.81 -12.72
CA LYS A 98 12.38 12.53 -13.99
C LYS A 98 12.00 14.01 -13.90
N SER A 99 10.94 14.34 -13.17
CA SER A 99 10.52 15.72 -12.90
C SER A 99 11.31 16.40 -11.77
N LYS A 100 12.22 15.68 -11.11
CA LYS A 100 13.07 16.10 -9.98
C LYS A 100 12.32 16.41 -8.67
N VAL A 101 11.01 16.20 -8.60
CA VAL A 101 10.25 16.43 -7.37
C VAL A 101 10.37 15.28 -6.38
N GLY A 102 10.65 14.06 -6.87
CA GLY A 102 10.77 12.86 -6.04
C GLY A 102 11.93 12.91 -5.04
N GLU A 103 12.92 13.76 -5.27
CA GLU A 103 14.02 13.98 -4.31
C GLU A 103 13.55 14.82 -3.10
N LEU A 104 12.50 15.63 -3.25
CA LEU A 104 12.01 16.56 -2.23
C LEU A 104 10.86 16.00 -1.40
N LEU A 105 10.18 15.00 -1.94
CA LEU A 105 9.02 14.37 -1.35
C LEU A 105 9.45 13.15 -0.54
N PHE A 106 8.74 12.90 0.55
CA PHE A 106 8.93 11.67 1.31
C PHE A 106 8.39 10.51 0.50
N GLN A 107 9.17 9.44 0.35
CA GLN A 107 8.76 8.29 -0.47
C GLN A 107 8.23 8.74 -1.85
N SER A 108 8.96 9.66 -2.48
CA SER A 108 8.80 10.15 -3.85
C SER A 108 7.53 10.94 -4.17
N ASP A 109 6.40 10.71 -3.51
CA ASP A 109 5.08 11.28 -3.82
C ASP A 109 4.30 11.76 -2.57
N ILE A 110 4.88 11.68 -1.37
CA ILE A 110 4.23 12.19 -0.15
C ILE A 110 4.80 13.56 0.21
N ALA A 111 3.94 14.57 0.14
CA ALA A 111 4.20 15.88 0.72
C ALA A 111 3.93 15.83 2.24
N LEU A 112 4.96 15.62 3.06
CA LEU A 112 4.80 15.65 4.52
C LEU A 112 4.61 17.08 5.04
N THR A 113 3.80 17.21 6.09
CA THR A 113 3.86 18.38 6.99
C THR A 113 5.03 18.25 7.96
N GLU A 114 5.46 19.36 8.57
CA GLU A 114 6.55 19.33 9.56
C GLU A 114 6.22 18.43 10.76
N SER A 115 4.97 18.47 11.23
CA SER A 115 4.48 17.58 12.30
C SER A 115 4.56 16.11 11.92
N GLN A 116 4.12 15.74 10.71
CA GLN A 116 4.20 14.35 10.25
C GLN A 116 5.65 13.88 10.14
N ALA A 117 6.53 14.74 9.62
CA ALA A 117 7.96 14.44 9.53
C ALA A 117 8.58 14.21 10.92
N GLU A 118 8.25 15.05 11.90
CA GLU A 118 8.74 14.91 13.28
C GLU A 118 8.24 13.62 13.93
N GLU A 119 6.95 13.30 13.79
CA GLU A 119 6.36 12.08 14.34
C GLU A 119 6.99 10.80 13.75
N ILE A 120 7.24 10.78 12.44
CA ILE A 120 7.91 9.67 11.77
C ILE A 120 9.34 9.53 12.32
N LEU A 121 10.10 10.63 12.37
CA LEU A 121 11.48 10.60 12.84
C LEU A 121 11.58 10.17 14.32
N GLU A 122 10.73 10.71 15.19
CA GLU A 122 10.64 10.30 16.60
C GLU A 122 10.29 8.82 16.73
N GLY A 123 9.30 8.35 15.97
CA GLY A 123 8.91 6.95 15.98
C GLY A 123 10.06 6.03 15.57
N VAL A 124 10.83 6.39 14.54
CA VAL A 124 11.96 5.55 14.10
C VAL A 124 13.11 5.59 15.12
N ILE A 125 13.37 6.73 15.78
CA ILE A 125 14.34 6.81 16.87
C ILE A 125 13.94 5.85 18.01
N GLU A 126 12.68 5.84 18.41
CA GLU A 126 12.21 4.93 19.46
C GLU A 126 12.24 3.45 19.05
N GLU A 127 11.98 3.12 17.79
CA GLU A 127 12.13 1.75 17.28
C GLU A 127 13.59 1.31 17.34
N VAL A 128 14.53 2.22 17.03
CA VAL A 128 15.98 1.98 17.18
C VAL A 128 16.35 1.69 18.65
N GLU A 129 15.63 2.29 19.60
CA GLU A 129 15.80 2.11 21.05
C GLU A 129 15.02 0.92 21.66
N GLY A 130 14.30 0.15 20.84
CA GLY A 130 13.85 -1.21 21.19
C GLY A 130 12.50 -1.33 21.89
N ASN A 131 11.57 -0.40 21.69
CA ASN A 131 10.23 -0.48 22.31
C ASN A 131 9.08 -0.40 21.29
N ARG A 132 8.30 -1.50 21.18
CA ARG A 132 6.87 -1.62 20.73
C ARG A 132 6.53 -2.23 19.34
N THR A 133 5.23 -2.54 19.24
CA THR A 133 4.41 -3.33 18.26
C THR A 133 3.31 -2.49 17.60
N LYS A 134 2.61 -2.77 16.48
CA LYS A 134 2.87 -3.22 15.08
C LYS A 134 1.67 -2.69 14.21
N ARG A 135 1.75 -1.69 13.27
CA ARG A 135 0.60 -1.28 12.38
C ARG A 135 0.80 -0.35 11.05
N GLN A 136 -0.16 -0.16 10.06
CA GLN A 136 -0.14 0.37 8.60
C GLN A 136 -0.80 1.75 8.19
N ALA A 137 -1.99 2.14 8.66
CA ALA A 137 -2.76 3.33 8.19
C ALA A 137 -2.51 4.57 9.04
N PHE A 138 -2.50 5.80 8.49
CA PHE A 138 -2.11 6.97 9.27
C PHE A 138 -3.02 7.21 10.48
N ARG A 139 -2.53 6.88 11.67
CA ARG A 139 -3.26 6.97 12.93
C ARG A 139 -2.38 7.59 13.98
N ASP A 140 -2.10 8.87 13.78
CA ASP A 140 -1.35 9.67 14.73
C ASP A 140 -2.14 10.04 16.00
N PHE A 141 -1.52 10.80 16.88
CA PHE A 141 -2.15 11.33 18.09
C PHE A 141 -3.32 12.31 17.81
N ARG A 142 -3.48 12.76 16.57
CA ARG A 142 -4.58 13.66 16.16
C ARG A 142 -5.78 12.88 15.66
N TYR A 143 -5.65 11.61 15.30
CA TYR A 143 -6.77 10.75 14.94
C TYR A 143 -7.89 10.83 16.00
N PRO A 144 -9.18 10.96 15.59
CA PRO A 144 -9.71 10.92 14.22
C PRO A 144 -9.76 12.28 13.50
N ARG A 145 -9.13 13.35 14.01
CA ARG A 145 -9.19 14.70 13.39
C ARG A 145 -8.49 14.80 12.04
N THR A 146 -7.71 13.80 11.66
CA THR A 146 -7.02 13.67 10.37
C THR A 146 -7.86 12.95 9.32
N LEU A 147 -9.08 12.50 9.68
CA LEU A 147 -10.06 11.97 8.74
C LEU A 147 -10.84 13.08 8.03
N TRP A 148 -11.35 12.76 6.84
CA TRP A 148 -12.40 13.55 6.18
C TRP A 148 -13.78 13.18 6.74
N SER A 149 -14.09 13.64 7.96
CA SER A 149 -15.28 13.23 8.73
C SER A 149 -16.61 13.42 7.99
N ASP A 150 -16.74 14.51 7.24
CA ASP A 150 -17.97 14.82 6.51
C ASP A 150 -17.91 14.35 5.04
N GLY A 151 -16.84 13.70 4.61
CA GLY A 151 -16.49 13.49 3.21
C GLY A 151 -15.49 14.51 2.67
N VAL A 152 -14.93 14.21 1.51
CA VAL A 152 -13.84 14.97 0.88
C VAL A 152 -14.41 16.06 -0.02
N ASN A 153 -14.11 17.33 0.29
CA ASN A 153 -14.38 18.40 -0.66
C ASN A 153 -13.19 18.56 -1.61
N TYR A 154 -13.44 18.80 -2.90
CA TYR A 154 -12.38 19.08 -3.87
C TYR A 154 -12.78 20.14 -4.89
N PHE A 155 -11.82 20.68 -5.63
CA PHE A 155 -12.06 21.46 -6.84
C PHE A 155 -10.86 21.38 -7.79
N PHE A 156 -11.08 21.78 -9.04
CA PHE A 156 -10.05 21.81 -10.07
C PHE A 156 -9.48 23.22 -10.21
N ASP A 157 -8.16 23.34 -10.12
CA ASP A 157 -7.44 24.55 -10.48
C ASP A 157 -7.61 24.86 -11.98
N PRO A 158 -7.64 26.14 -12.40
CA PRO A 158 -7.71 26.51 -13.80
C PRO A 158 -6.67 25.83 -14.71
N ASN A 159 -5.49 25.49 -14.18
CA ASN A 159 -4.44 24.81 -14.96
C ASN A 159 -4.70 23.31 -15.21
N THR A 160 -5.80 22.75 -14.68
CA THR A 160 -6.15 21.34 -14.87
C THR A 160 -6.97 21.17 -16.14
N ASP A 161 -6.44 20.44 -17.12
CA ASP A 161 -7.13 20.15 -18.37
C ASP A 161 -8.28 19.12 -18.20
N PRO A 162 -9.18 18.99 -19.21
CA PRO A 162 -10.32 18.07 -19.13
C PRO A 162 -9.97 16.59 -18.94
N GLU A 163 -8.82 16.14 -19.44
CA GLU A 163 -8.41 14.75 -19.33
C GLU A 163 -8.05 14.40 -17.88
N ILE A 164 -7.23 15.21 -17.22
CA ILE A 164 -6.90 15.02 -15.80
C ILE A 164 -8.15 15.11 -14.92
N ARG A 165 -9.05 16.06 -15.20
CA ARG A 165 -10.33 16.15 -14.45
C ARG A 165 -11.14 14.86 -14.57
N ARG A 166 -11.19 14.25 -15.76
CA ARG A 166 -11.88 12.98 -16.00
C ARG A 166 -11.19 11.83 -15.28
N ILE A 167 -9.85 11.76 -15.36
CA ILE A 167 -9.05 10.71 -14.72
C ILE A 167 -9.19 10.77 -13.21
N PHE A 168 -9.11 11.95 -12.61
CA PHE A 168 -9.33 12.15 -11.18
C PHE A 168 -10.71 11.71 -10.73
N ARG A 169 -11.78 12.09 -11.47
CA ARG A 169 -13.14 11.63 -11.16
C ARG A 169 -13.27 10.11 -11.20
N LYS A 170 -12.65 9.44 -12.17
CA LYS A 170 -12.60 7.97 -12.21
C LYS A 170 -11.85 7.39 -11.01
N GLY A 171 -10.76 8.02 -10.57
CA GLY A 171 -10.06 7.62 -9.35
C GLY A 171 -10.92 7.79 -8.10
N VAL A 172 -11.68 8.89 -8.01
CA VAL A 172 -12.68 9.12 -6.96
C VAL A 172 -13.75 8.04 -6.97
N GLU A 173 -14.32 7.71 -8.14
CA GLU A 173 -15.34 6.68 -8.30
C GLU A 173 -14.87 5.30 -7.77
N LEU A 174 -13.59 4.94 -7.97
CA LEU A 174 -13.03 3.69 -7.47
C LEU A 174 -13.06 3.60 -5.93
N TRP A 175 -12.88 4.72 -5.23
CA TRP A 175 -12.95 4.76 -3.77
C TRP A 175 -14.39 4.94 -3.27
N GLU A 176 -15.17 5.84 -3.87
CA GLU A 176 -16.55 6.12 -3.44
C GLU A 176 -17.45 4.89 -3.55
N LYS A 177 -17.28 4.11 -4.63
CA LYS A 177 -18.12 2.97 -4.92
C LYS A 177 -18.13 1.96 -3.78
N ASP A 178 -16.96 1.58 -3.29
CA ASP A 178 -16.78 0.48 -2.34
C ASP A 178 -16.41 0.98 -0.92
N THR A 179 -16.68 2.25 -0.61
CA THR A 179 -16.51 2.84 0.73
C THR A 179 -17.70 3.70 1.11
N CYS A 180 -17.72 4.20 2.35
CA CYS A 180 -18.75 5.14 2.81
C CYS A 180 -18.39 6.61 2.65
N ILE A 181 -17.27 6.92 1.98
CA ILE A 181 -16.69 8.25 1.87
C ILE A 181 -17.25 8.93 0.63
N ASP A 182 -17.80 10.13 0.79
CA ASP A 182 -18.32 10.94 -0.31
C ASP A 182 -17.30 12.01 -0.75
N PHE A 183 -17.20 12.26 -2.04
CA PHE A 183 -16.41 13.31 -2.66
C PHE A 183 -17.32 14.35 -3.31
N ARG A 184 -17.12 15.61 -2.96
CA ARG A 184 -17.98 16.71 -3.43
C ARG A 184 -17.17 17.85 -4.00
N MET A 185 -17.56 18.32 -5.18
CA MET A 185 -16.93 19.49 -5.77
C MET A 185 -17.40 20.76 -5.03
N ASN A 186 -16.51 21.37 -4.25
CA ASN A 186 -16.81 22.59 -3.49
C ASN A 186 -15.54 23.43 -3.29
N SER A 187 -15.38 24.45 -4.13
CA SER A 187 -14.23 25.38 -4.08
C SER A 187 -14.27 26.36 -2.90
N ARG A 188 -15.38 26.42 -2.14
CA ARG A 188 -15.57 27.31 -0.98
C ARG A 188 -15.43 26.60 0.37
N ALA A 189 -15.45 25.26 0.39
CA ALA A 189 -15.34 24.48 1.63
C ALA A 189 -14.00 24.73 2.33
N ARG A 190 -13.97 25.00 3.64
CA ARG A 190 -12.74 25.31 4.39
C ARG A 190 -11.64 24.25 4.20
N ASN A 191 -11.98 22.99 4.42
CA ASN A 191 -11.11 21.84 4.23
C ASN A 191 -11.43 21.25 2.86
N ARG A 192 -10.48 21.26 1.95
CA ARG A 192 -10.69 20.78 0.57
C ARG A 192 -9.37 20.48 -0.14
N ILE A 193 -9.45 19.60 -1.12
CA ILE A 193 -8.37 19.31 -2.05
C ILE A 193 -8.45 20.25 -3.24
N ARG A 194 -7.34 20.89 -3.61
CA ARG A 194 -7.17 21.50 -4.92
C ARG A 194 -6.39 20.56 -5.81
N LEU A 195 -7.06 20.00 -6.83
CA LEU A 195 -6.37 19.27 -7.89
C LEU A 195 -5.80 20.27 -8.89
N PHE A 196 -4.52 20.10 -9.24
CA PHE A 196 -3.83 20.97 -10.17
C PHE A 196 -2.71 20.23 -10.90
N ARG A 197 -2.19 20.82 -11.98
CA ARG A 197 -1.09 20.26 -12.78
C ARG A 197 0.25 20.90 -12.41
N GLU A 198 0.94 20.32 -11.44
CA GLU A 198 2.34 20.66 -11.11
C GLU A 198 3.29 19.60 -11.66
N ASN A 199 4.59 19.75 -11.42
CA ASN A 199 5.54 18.67 -11.67
C ASN A 199 5.29 17.48 -10.73
N GLY A 200 5.23 16.29 -11.32
CA GLY A 200 5.05 15.00 -10.64
C GLY A 200 3.62 14.69 -10.19
N CYS A 201 3.46 13.48 -9.64
CA CYS A 201 2.24 12.96 -9.04
C CYS A 201 2.48 12.89 -7.53
N TRP A 202 1.71 13.61 -6.74
CA TRP A 202 1.91 13.61 -5.29
C TRP A 202 0.71 14.18 -4.53
N SER A 203 0.64 13.83 -3.25
CA SER A 203 -0.43 14.23 -2.35
C SER A 203 0.07 14.38 -0.91
N TYR A 204 -0.77 14.99 -0.08
CA TYR A 204 -0.59 14.96 1.38
C TYR A 204 -1.29 13.72 1.95
N VAL A 205 -0.83 13.23 3.11
CA VAL A 205 -1.48 12.11 3.80
C VAL A 205 -2.58 12.61 4.74
N GLY A 206 -3.82 12.21 4.47
CA GLY A 206 -5.01 12.53 5.28
C GLY A 206 -5.53 13.96 5.11
N ASN A 207 -6.51 14.34 5.95
CA ASN A 207 -7.10 15.68 6.01
C ASN A 207 -6.24 16.61 6.87
N LEU A 208 -5.66 17.65 6.24
CA LEU A 208 -4.86 18.66 6.94
C LEU A 208 -5.69 19.76 7.64
N ASN A 209 -7.02 19.68 7.56
CA ASN A 209 -7.96 20.67 8.08
C ASN A 209 -7.76 22.08 7.48
N ARG A 210 -7.41 22.12 6.19
CA ARG A 210 -7.22 23.33 5.38
C ARG A 210 -7.38 23.01 3.89
N LEU A 211 -7.19 24.01 3.04
CA LEU A 211 -6.87 23.79 1.63
C LEU A 211 -5.56 22.98 1.53
N GLN A 212 -5.59 21.84 0.87
CA GLN A 212 -4.39 21.05 0.55
C GLN A 212 -4.35 20.73 -0.94
N ASP A 213 -3.14 20.67 -1.48
CA ASP A 213 -2.91 20.45 -2.90
C ASP A 213 -2.70 18.96 -3.21
N LEU A 214 -3.15 18.52 -4.38
CA LEU A 214 -2.84 17.21 -4.96
C LEU A 214 -2.43 17.43 -6.41
N SER A 215 -1.22 17.00 -6.77
CA SER A 215 -0.69 17.17 -8.12
C SER A 215 -0.94 15.92 -8.96
N LEU A 216 -1.54 16.11 -10.13
CA LEU A 216 -1.48 15.14 -11.23
C LEU A 216 -0.83 15.84 -12.43
N GLY A 217 0.50 15.84 -12.41
CA GLY A 217 1.35 16.45 -13.42
C GLY A 217 1.42 15.70 -14.74
N ARG A 218 2.36 16.14 -15.59
CA ARG A 218 2.70 15.42 -16.82
C ARG A 218 3.27 14.04 -16.48
N GLY A 219 2.72 13.00 -17.12
CA GLY A 219 3.02 11.59 -16.86
C GLY A 219 2.02 10.92 -15.92
N CYS A 220 1.22 11.70 -15.19
CA CYS A 220 0.26 11.21 -14.20
C CYS A 220 -1.13 10.90 -14.80
N GLU A 221 -1.27 10.89 -16.13
CA GLU A 221 -2.50 10.63 -16.87
C GLU A 221 -2.97 9.15 -16.77
N SER A 222 -3.17 8.65 -15.55
CA SER A 222 -3.61 7.29 -15.26
C SER A 222 -4.62 7.28 -14.13
N VAL A 223 -5.72 6.54 -14.31
CA VAL A 223 -6.73 6.34 -13.26
C VAL A 223 -6.12 5.64 -12.04
N ALA A 224 -5.16 4.73 -12.25
CA ALA A 224 -4.46 4.07 -11.15
C ALA A 224 -3.60 5.06 -10.35
N ILE A 225 -2.88 5.96 -11.02
CA ILE A 225 -2.10 7.01 -10.36
C ILE A 225 -3.03 7.95 -9.60
N ALA A 226 -4.12 8.41 -10.20
CA ALA A 226 -5.09 9.25 -9.49
C ALA A 226 -5.68 8.55 -8.26
N ALA A 227 -6.04 7.26 -8.37
CA ALA A 227 -6.53 6.48 -7.23
C ALA A 227 -5.47 6.34 -6.12
N HIS A 228 -4.21 6.16 -6.47
CA HIS A 228 -3.09 6.13 -5.52
C HIS A 228 -2.96 7.47 -4.75
N GLU A 229 -2.91 8.59 -5.46
CA GLU A 229 -2.80 9.92 -4.83
C GLU A 229 -4.01 10.29 -3.98
N ILE A 230 -5.21 9.84 -4.38
CA ILE A 230 -6.41 9.93 -3.56
C ILE A 230 -6.28 9.05 -2.31
N GLY A 231 -5.70 7.86 -2.43
CA GLY A 231 -5.39 6.97 -1.29
C GLY A 231 -4.51 7.67 -0.24
N HIS A 232 -3.48 8.40 -0.66
CA HIS A 232 -2.72 9.28 0.23
C HIS A 232 -3.61 10.33 0.88
N ALA A 233 -4.39 11.08 0.10
CA ALA A 233 -5.29 12.11 0.64
C ALA A 233 -6.31 11.55 1.64
N LEU A 234 -6.68 10.27 1.50
CA LEU A 234 -7.56 9.55 2.42
C LEU A 234 -6.85 9.01 3.68
N GLY A 235 -5.52 9.02 3.74
CA GLY A 235 -4.77 8.67 4.95
C GLY A 235 -3.84 7.47 4.82
N PHE A 236 -3.59 6.96 3.61
CA PHE A 236 -2.64 5.85 3.42
C PHE A 236 -1.21 6.33 3.20
N PHE A 237 -0.29 5.67 3.91
CA PHE A 237 1.11 5.58 3.50
C PHE A 237 1.30 4.38 2.60
N HIS A 238 2.51 4.23 2.07
CA HIS A 238 2.84 3.10 1.25
C HIS A 238 2.83 1.75 2.00
N THR A 239 2.52 0.68 1.28
CA THR A 239 2.50 -0.67 1.86
C THR A 239 3.92 -1.17 2.17
N GLN A 240 4.92 -0.85 1.33
CA GLN A 240 6.32 -1.18 1.62
C GLN A 240 6.93 -0.34 2.75
N SER A 241 6.23 0.65 3.29
CA SER A 241 6.68 1.38 4.47
C SER A 241 6.10 0.81 5.76
N ARG A 242 5.20 -0.18 5.72
CA ARG A 242 4.70 -0.83 6.93
C ARG A 242 5.84 -1.26 7.84
N HIS A 243 5.70 -0.98 9.13
CA HIS A 243 6.60 -1.45 10.20
C HIS A 243 6.87 -2.98 10.15
N ASP A 244 5.93 -3.82 9.70
CA ASP A 244 6.01 -5.29 9.59
C ASP A 244 6.43 -5.79 8.21
N ARG A 245 6.76 -4.90 7.25
CA ARG A 245 7.10 -5.30 5.87
C ARG A 245 8.19 -6.37 5.79
N ASP A 246 9.14 -6.37 6.74
CA ASP A 246 10.30 -7.26 6.72
C ASP A 246 9.93 -8.73 6.95
N GLU A 247 8.69 -9.00 7.38
CA GLU A 247 8.08 -10.34 7.46
C GLU A 247 7.61 -10.84 6.09
N PHE A 248 7.46 -9.95 5.10
CA PHE A 248 6.86 -10.22 3.79
C PHE A 248 7.83 -9.96 2.63
N ILE A 249 8.68 -8.93 2.74
CA ILE A 249 9.68 -8.57 1.74
C ILE A 249 11.08 -8.49 2.36
N THR A 250 12.09 -8.77 1.55
CA THR A 250 13.50 -8.54 1.88
C THR A 250 14.00 -7.34 1.08
N PHE A 251 14.33 -6.25 1.78
CA PHE A 251 14.92 -5.06 1.19
C PHE A 251 16.38 -5.27 0.80
N ASN A 252 16.80 -4.79 -0.37
CA ASN A 252 18.18 -4.85 -0.86
C ASN A 252 18.74 -3.44 -1.07
N PRO A 253 19.41 -2.85 -0.07
CA PRO A 253 19.95 -1.50 -0.17
C PRO A 253 21.05 -1.34 -1.23
N HIS A 254 21.74 -2.42 -1.64
CA HIS A 254 22.83 -2.35 -2.63
C HIS A 254 22.36 -1.96 -4.02
N ASN A 255 21.07 -2.19 -4.33
CA ASN A 255 20.49 -1.81 -5.61
C ASN A 255 19.83 -0.43 -5.58
N VAL A 256 19.70 0.20 -4.40
CA VAL A 256 19.02 1.49 -4.23
C VAL A 256 20.01 2.63 -4.38
N LYS A 257 19.64 3.69 -5.12
CA LYS A 257 20.45 4.91 -5.21
C LYS A 257 20.85 5.41 -3.79
N PRO A 258 22.12 5.73 -3.51
CA PRO A 258 22.55 6.03 -2.13
C PRO A 258 21.78 7.16 -1.45
N ASP A 259 21.38 8.18 -2.21
CA ASP A 259 20.62 9.35 -1.73
C ASP A 259 19.11 9.09 -1.64
N TRP A 260 18.65 7.85 -1.86
CA TRP A 260 17.24 7.44 -1.88
C TRP A 260 16.94 6.34 -0.85
N LEU A 261 17.86 6.04 0.06
CA LEU A 261 17.64 5.01 1.09
C LEU A 261 16.53 5.40 2.07
N ASP A 262 16.36 6.69 2.34
CA ASP A 262 15.31 7.25 3.18
C ASP A 262 13.90 7.00 2.60
N GLN A 263 13.78 6.78 1.29
CA GLN A 263 12.54 6.42 0.60
C GLN A 263 12.00 5.03 1.02
N PHE A 264 12.83 4.24 1.70
CA PHE A 264 12.46 2.95 2.29
C PHE A 264 12.41 3.02 3.82
N THR A 265 12.28 4.21 4.42
CA THR A 265 12.01 4.36 5.85
C THR A 265 10.69 3.67 6.19
N LYS A 266 10.68 2.88 7.27
CA LYS A 266 9.45 2.28 7.78
C LYS A 266 8.65 3.33 8.55
N GLU A 267 7.34 3.32 8.34
CA GLU A 267 6.39 3.88 9.28
C GLU A 267 6.44 3.13 10.60
N THR A 268 5.98 3.80 11.65
CA THR A 268 6.04 3.25 13.00
C THR A 268 4.66 2.94 13.52
N THR A 269 4.62 2.09 14.54
CA THR A 269 3.37 1.62 15.13
C THR A 269 2.58 2.72 15.85
N LYS A 270 3.20 3.88 16.04
CA LYS A 270 2.58 5.10 16.57
C LYS A 270 1.89 5.93 15.49
N THR A 271 2.41 5.92 14.27
CA THR A 271 1.92 6.76 13.16
C THR A 271 1.02 5.98 12.21
N ASN A 272 0.81 4.69 12.45
CA ASN A 272 0.39 3.73 11.43
C ASN A 272 -0.49 2.64 12.12
N ASP A 273 -1.65 2.20 11.56
CA ASP A 273 -2.66 1.17 11.99
C ASP A 273 -2.98 0.05 10.94
N ASN A 274 -2.60 -1.22 11.14
CA ASN A 274 -2.85 -2.32 10.18
C ASN A 274 -4.30 -2.81 10.23
N TYR A 275 -5.03 -2.49 11.31
CA TYR A 275 -6.36 -3.04 11.61
C TYR A 275 -6.43 -4.59 11.61
N GLY A 276 -5.31 -5.24 11.97
CA GLY A 276 -5.17 -6.70 11.96
C GLY A 276 -5.15 -7.32 10.55
N ILE A 277 -5.00 -6.51 9.50
CA ILE A 277 -4.96 -6.96 8.12
C ILE A 277 -3.51 -7.31 7.75
N THR A 278 -3.31 -8.47 7.13
CA THR A 278 -2.00 -8.93 6.68
C THR A 278 -1.47 -8.09 5.51
N TYR A 279 -0.25 -8.37 5.06
CA TYR A 279 0.41 -7.64 3.97
C TYR A 279 -0.15 -8.05 2.61
N ASP A 280 -0.44 -7.05 1.77
CA ASP A 280 -0.85 -7.28 0.38
C ASP A 280 0.26 -6.86 -0.59
N TYR A 281 0.82 -7.81 -1.32
CA TYR A 281 1.82 -7.53 -2.36
C TYR A 281 1.21 -6.78 -3.54
N GLY A 282 -0.09 -6.97 -3.79
CA GLY A 282 -0.84 -6.36 -4.88
C GLY A 282 -1.55 -5.08 -4.51
N SER A 283 -1.12 -4.44 -3.43
CA SER A 283 -1.63 -3.16 -2.97
C SER A 283 -1.37 -2.04 -3.98
N ILE A 284 -2.36 -1.16 -4.21
CA ILE A 284 -2.16 0.04 -5.06
C ILE A 284 -1.12 1.00 -4.44
N MET A 285 -0.94 0.93 -3.13
CA MET A 285 0.00 1.74 -2.36
C MET A 285 1.38 1.05 -2.25
N HIS A 286 1.63 -0.05 -2.95
CA HIS A 286 2.91 -0.75 -2.91
C HIS A 286 3.80 -0.36 -4.09
N TYR A 287 5.05 -0.02 -3.82
CA TYR A 287 6.07 0.17 -4.85
C TYR A 287 6.35 -1.08 -5.69
N GLY A 288 6.87 -0.88 -6.89
CA GLY A 288 7.39 -1.96 -7.73
C GLY A 288 8.68 -2.58 -7.18
N THR A 289 9.06 -3.74 -7.71
CA THR A 289 10.31 -4.42 -7.32
C THR A 289 11.55 -3.59 -7.63
N THR A 290 11.52 -2.79 -8.69
CA THR A 290 12.65 -2.01 -9.21
C THR A 290 12.57 -0.53 -8.84
N SER A 291 11.58 -0.12 -8.03
CA SER A 291 11.46 1.26 -7.56
C SER A 291 12.74 1.74 -6.90
N ALA A 292 13.19 2.95 -7.26
CA ALA A 292 14.44 3.58 -6.82
C ALA A 292 15.74 2.82 -7.15
N SER A 293 15.69 1.84 -8.06
CA SER A 293 16.87 1.08 -8.47
C SER A 293 17.90 1.96 -9.18
N MET A 294 19.18 1.75 -8.87
CA MET A 294 20.30 2.38 -9.57
C MET A 294 20.78 1.57 -10.79
N ASN A 295 20.43 0.29 -10.86
CA ASN A 295 21.01 -0.68 -11.79
C ASN A 295 19.94 -1.56 -12.48
N GLY A 296 18.66 -1.21 -12.36
CA GLY A 296 17.54 -1.97 -12.91
C GLY A 296 17.26 -3.30 -12.21
N LYS A 297 17.98 -3.64 -11.14
CA LYS A 297 17.76 -4.86 -10.35
C LYS A 297 16.80 -4.60 -9.19
N PRO A 298 16.14 -5.65 -8.65
CA PRO A 298 15.18 -5.51 -7.57
C PRO A 298 15.77 -4.84 -6.31
N THR A 299 15.11 -3.79 -5.82
CA THR A 299 15.41 -3.13 -4.54
C THR A 299 14.65 -3.77 -3.38
N MET A 300 13.55 -4.47 -3.68
CA MET A 300 12.78 -5.27 -2.74
C MET A 300 12.42 -6.61 -3.38
N VAL A 301 12.52 -7.68 -2.58
CA VAL A 301 12.23 -9.04 -3.04
C VAL A 301 11.17 -9.66 -2.14
N PRO A 302 10.02 -10.12 -2.67
CA PRO A 302 9.02 -10.81 -1.86
C PRO A 302 9.53 -12.15 -1.34
N ASN A 303 9.07 -12.52 -0.15
CA ASN A 303 9.47 -13.78 0.50
C ASN A 303 8.95 -15.01 -0.26
N ASP A 304 7.84 -14.88 -1.01
CA ASP A 304 7.55 -15.75 -2.15
C ASP A 304 7.89 -15.02 -3.46
N PRO A 305 8.97 -15.41 -4.14
CA PRO A 305 9.42 -14.78 -5.40
C PRO A 305 8.38 -14.72 -6.51
N LYS A 306 7.32 -15.55 -6.48
CA LYS A 306 6.24 -15.50 -7.48
C LYS A 306 5.41 -14.22 -7.42
N TYR A 307 5.51 -13.46 -6.32
CA TYR A 307 4.88 -12.15 -6.23
C TYR A 307 5.66 -11.03 -6.91
N SER A 308 6.85 -11.28 -7.48
CA SER A 308 7.72 -10.21 -8.00
C SER A 308 6.97 -9.25 -8.93
N GLU A 309 6.21 -9.77 -9.91
CA GLU A 309 5.45 -8.91 -10.83
C GLU A 309 4.11 -8.39 -10.25
N THR A 310 3.76 -8.78 -9.03
CA THR A 310 2.55 -8.30 -8.34
C THR A 310 2.78 -6.97 -7.61
N LEU A 311 4.01 -6.73 -7.14
CA LEU A 311 4.43 -5.47 -6.53
C LEU A 311 4.35 -4.33 -7.55
N GLY A 312 3.79 -3.18 -7.18
CA GLY A 312 3.55 -2.05 -8.11
C GLY A 312 2.16 -2.10 -8.77
N SER A 313 1.24 -2.86 -8.19
CA SER A 313 -0.11 -3.08 -8.67
C SER A 313 -0.87 -1.79 -9.03
N PRO A 314 -1.54 -1.71 -10.19
CA PRO A 314 -2.36 -0.54 -10.54
C PRO A 314 -3.81 -0.64 -10.04
N PHE A 315 -4.11 -1.55 -9.11
CA PHE A 315 -5.47 -1.86 -8.65
C PHE A 315 -5.58 -1.70 -7.14
N ILE A 316 -6.65 -1.05 -6.69
CA ILE A 316 -7.02 -1.03 -5.27
C ILE A 316 -7.31 -2.49 -4.87
N SER A 317 -6.55 -3.02 -3.91
CA SER A 317 -6.76 -4.39 -3.46
C SER A 317 -7.96 -4.48 -2.53
N PHE A 318 -8.44 -5.71 -2.32
CA PHE A 318 -9.51 -5.94 -1.35
C PHE A 318 -9.08 -5.57 0.08
N TYR A 319 -7.80 -5.75 0.42
CA TYR A 319 -7.27 -5.34 1.71
C TYR A 319 -7.15 -3.84 1.88
N GLU A 320 -6.86 -3.07 0.82
CA GLU A 320 -7.01 -1.60 0.88
C GLU A 320 -8.45 -1.20 1.18
N LEU A 321 -9.41 -1.77 0.47
CA LEU A 321 -10.83 -1.44 0.68
C LEU A 321 -11.26 -1.79 2.10
N LEU A 322 -10.92 -2.98 2.60
CA LEU A 322 -11.22 -3.39 3.97
C LEU A 322 -10.55 -2.45 4.98
N MET A 323 -9.28 -2.10 4.76
CA MET A 323 -8.54 -1.21 5.65
C MET A 323 -9.15 0.19 5.69
N LEU A 324 -9.52 0.75 4.54
CA LEU A 324 -10.09 2.08 4.47
C LEU A 324 -11.49 2.12 5.09
N ASN A 325 -12.30 1.08 4.86
CA ASN A 325 -13.61 0.95 5.49
C ASN A 325 -13.51 0.81 7.01
N LYS A 326 -12.48 0.13 7.54
CA LYS A 326 -12.20 0.14 8.99
C LYS A 326 -11.71 1.50 9.46
N HIS A 327 -10.83 2.15 8.69
CA HIS A 327 -10.21 3.43 9.05
C HIS A 327 -11.24 4.56 9.19
N TYR A 328 -12.27 4.55 8.34
CA TYR A 328 -13.35 5.54 8.35
C TYR A 328 -14.61 5.09 9.10
N GLY A 329 -14.58 3.95 9.81
CA GLY A 329 -15.75 3.43 10.53
C GLY A 329 -16.91 3.04 9.60
N CYS A 330 -16.65 2.81 8.32
CA CYS A 330 -17.68 2.47 7.34
C CYS A 330 -18.36 1.13 7.63
N LEU A 331 -17.65 0.17 8.22
CA LEU A 331 -18.21 -1.14 8.57
C LEU A 331 -19.31 -1.03 9.65
N GLU A 332 -19.26 0.01 10.48
CA GLU A 332 -20.22 0.25 11.57
C GLU A 332 -21.56 0.78 11.04
N LYS A 333 -21.65 1.16 9.76
CA LYS A 333 -22.90 1.59 9.13
C LYS A 333 -23.89 0.45 8.90
N CYS A 334 -23.41 -0.79 8.92
CA CYS A 334 -24.21 -1.98 8.67
C CYS A 334 -24.42 -2.76 9.96
N ASP A 335 -25.70 -3.03 10.28
CA ASP A 335 -26.08 -3.84 11.43
C ASP A 335 -25.65 -5.30 11.20
N PRO A 336 -24.78 -5.88 12.04
CA PRO A 336 -24.31 -7.25 11.88
C PRO A 336 -25.42 -8.29 11.80
N ASP A 337 -26.58 -8.06 12.43
CA ASP A 337 -27.66 -9.04 12.53
C ASP A 337 -28.53 -9.07 11.27
N THR A 338 -28.82 -7.92 10.68
CA THR A 338 -29.70 -7.81 9.51
C THR A 338 -28.97 -7.71 8.17
N SER A 339 -27.66 -7.42 8.18
CA SER A 339 -26.88 -7.24 6.97
C SER A 339 -26.52 -8.56 6.28
N ALA A 340 -26.08 -8.47 5.03
CA ALA A 340 -25.62 -9.60 4.24
C ALA A 340 -24.52 -10.40 4.97
N LYS A 341 -24.67 -11.72 5.01
CA LYS A 341 -23.67 -12.65 5.54
C LYS A 341 -22.69 -12.99 4.43
N CYS A 342 -21.61 -12.22 4.35
CA CYS A 342 -20.63 -12.33 3.27
C CYS A 342 -19.76 -13.57 3.43
N GLU A 343 -19.59 -14.29 2.34
CA GLU A 343 -18.72 -15.44 2.21
C GLU A 343 -17.34 -15.04 1.67
N MET A 344 -16.41 -16.00 1.63
CA MET A 344 -15.07 -15.85 1.09
C MET A 344 -14.24 -14.70 1.70
N GLY A 345 -14.63 -14.25 2.90
CA GLY A 345 -13.98 -13.14 3.59
C GLY A 345 -14.41 -11.74 3.11
N GLY A 346 -15.51 -11.64 2.36
CA GLY A 346 -16.19 -10.38 2.03
C GLY A 346 -16.73 -9.64 3.26
N PHE A 347 -17.20 -8.40 3.08
CA PHE A 347 -17.86 -7.62 4.14
C PHE A 347 -19.06 -6.83 3.60
N PRO A 348 -20.07 -6.53 4.45
CA PRO A 348 -21.26 -5.79 4.01
C PRO A 348 -20.90 -4.45 3.37
N HIS A 349 -21.54 -4.14 2.25
CA HIS A 349 -21.29 -2.92 1.52
C HIS A 349 -21.83 -1.72 2.32
N PRO A 350 -21.01 -0.71 2.67
CA PRO A 350 -21.37 0.31 3.66
C PRO A 350 -22.41 1.33 3.17
N ARG A 351 -22.71 1.31 1.86
CA ARG A 351 -23.80 2.09 1.24
C ARG A 351 -25.06 1.27 0.97
N ASP A 352 -24.99 -0.06 1.12
CA ASP A 352 -26.06 -1.00 0.79
C ASP A 352 -25.80 -2.32 1.53
N CYS A 353 -26.22 -2.37 2.79
CA CYS A 353 -25.90 -3.48 3.69
C CYS A 353 -26.55 -4.81 3.29
N SER A 354 -27.39 -4.84 2.25
CA SER A 354 -28.06 -6.04 1.73
C SER A 354 -27.16 -6.91 0.82
N LYS A 355 -25.98 -6.37 0.44
CA LYS A 355 -24.97 -7.03 -0.39
C LYS A 355 -23.56 -6.86 0.19
N CYS A 356 -22.62 -7.58 -0.40
CA CYS A 356 -21.23 -7.61 0.03
C CYS A 356 -20.28 -6.92 -0.95
N ILE A 357 -19.18 -6.39 -0.41
CA ILE A 357 -17.95 -6.14 -1.16
C ILE A 357 -17.15 -7.45 -1.15
N CYS A 358 -16.78 -7.91 -2.35
CA CYS A 358 -16.18 -9.22 -2.55
C CYS A 358 -14.70 -9.16 -2.90
N PRO A 359 -13.89 -10.12 -2.44
CA PRO A 359 -12.54 -10.29 -2.95
C PRO A 359 -12.49 -10.44 -4.48
N SER A 360 -11.38 -10.02 -5.07
CA SER A 360 -11.16 -10.18 -6.51
C SER A 360 -11.38 -11.63 -6.95
N GLY A 361 -12.13 -11.81 -8.03
CA GLY A 361 -12.49 -13.14 -8.53
C GLY A 361 -13.77 -13.73 -7.94
N TYR A 362 -14.41 -13.07 -6.96
CA TYR A 362 -15.71 -13.48 -6.39
C TYR A 362 -16.76 -12.38 -6.59
N GLY A 363 -18.02 -12.77 -6.65
CA GLY A 363 -19.16 -11.89 -6.92
C GLY A 363 -20.47 -12.45 -6.36
N GLY A 364 -21.58 -11.99 -6.92
CA GLY A 364 -22.90 -12.23 -6.36
C GLY A 364 -23.17 -11.37 -5.12
N ARG A 365 -24.36 -11.53 -4.54
CA ARG A 365 -24.79 -10.72 -3.39
C ARG A 365 -23.96 -11.02 -2.14
N LEU A 366 -23.51 -12.27 -1.99
CA LEU A 366 -22.83 -12.78 -0.79
C LEU A 366 -21.36 -13.19 -1.04
N CYS A 367 -20.78 -12.92 -2.21
CA CYS A 367 -19.40 -13.32 -2.56
C CYS A 367 -19.18 -14.83 -2.75
N ASN A 368 -20.24 -15.57 -3.03
CA ASN A 368 -20.26 -17.02 -3.25
C ASN A 368 -20.48 -17.42 -4.71
N GLU A 369 -20.45 -16.45 -5.63
CA GLU A 369 -20.64 -16.66 -7.06
C GLU A 369 -19.43 -16.17 -7.85
N LYS A 370 -19.33 -16.58 -9.11
CA LYS A 370 -18.43 -15.93 -10.07
C LYS A 370 -18.87 -14.47 -10.29
N PRO A 371 -17.94 -13.51 -10.49
CA PRO A 371 -18.28 -12.17 -10.92
C PRO A 371 -19.16 -12.14 -12.17
N ALA A 372 -20.14 -11.24 -12.17
CA ALA A 372 -21.03 -11.01 -13.31
C ALA A 372 -20.26 -10.38 -14.50
N GLY A 373 -20.73 -10.68 -15.72
CA GLY A 373 -20.25 -10.05 -16.96
C GLY A 373 -19.47 -10.98 -17.89
N CYS A 374 -18.27 -11.42 -17.48
CA CYS A 374 -17.37 -12.19 -18.35
C CYS A 374 -16.71 -13.37 -17.62
N GLY A 375 -16.25 -14.35 -18.40
CA GLY A 375 -15.54 -15.55 -17.93
C GLY A 375 -16.44 -16.76 -17.76
N THR A 376 -15.83 -17.95 -17.87
CA THR A 376 -16.51 -19.25 -17.81
C THR A 376 -16.19 -19.98 -16.51
N GLU A 377 -17.15 -20.78 -16.04
CA GLU A 377 -16.91 -21.75 -14.99
C GLU A 377 -16.33 -23.02 -15.64
N LEU A 378 -15.20 -23.48 -15.13
CA LEU A 378 -14.41 -24.54 -15.72
C LEU A 378 -14.18 -25.65 -14.70
N GLU A 379 -14.61 -26.86 -15.02
CA GLU A 379 -14.42 -28.01 -14.14
C GLU A 379 -13.05 -28.66 -14.36
N ALA A 380 -12.23 -28.75 -13.32
CA ALA A 380 -10.96 -29.45 -13.35
C ALA A 380 -11.15 -30.98 -13.29
N THR A 381 -10.25 -31.72 -13.93
CA THR A 381 -10.17 -33.20 -13.89
C THR A 381 -8.76 -33.63 -13.55
N ALA A 382 -8.51 -34.92 -13.30
CA ALA A 382 -7.15 -35.44 -13.12
C ALA A 382 -6.24 -35.20 -14.34
N GLU A 383 -6.82 -35.19 -15.55
CA GLU A 383 -6.11 -34.87 -16.78
C GLU A 383 -6.01 -33.37 -17.01
N TYR A 384 -4.91 -32.95 -17.66
CA TYR A 384 -4.70 -31.57 -18.04
C TYR A 384 -5.75 -31.10 -19.05
N LYS A 385 -6.44 -30.03 -18.68
CA LYS A 385 -7.26 -29.22 -19.58
C LYS A 385 -6.51 -27.94 -19.94
N THR A 386 -6.81 -27.40 -21.11
CA THR A 386 -6.21 -26.14 -21.58
C THR A 386 -7.27 -25.04 -21.56
N LEU A 387 -6.88 -23.88 -21.08
CA LEU A 387 -7.63 -22.64 -21.13
C LEU A 387 -6.87 -21.64 -22.01
N PHE A 388 -7.59 -21.02 -22.93
CA PHE A 388 -7.16 -19.81 -23.63
C PHE A 388 -8.03 -18.66 -23.13
N ASP A 389 -7.40 -17.53 -22.81
CA ASP A 389 -8.05 -16.36 -22.22
C ASP A 389 -9.36 -15.94 -22.92
N GLU A 390 -10.45 -16.05 -22.16
CA GLU A 390 -11.73 -15.34 -22.34
C GLU A 390 -12.13 -14.65 -21.01
N SER A 391 -11.31 -13.73 -20.49
CA SER A 391 -11.63 -12.77 -19.41
C SER A 391 -12.35 -13.32 -18.15
N ARG A 392 -11.61 -13.52 -17.04
CA ARG A 392 -12.14 -13.81 -15.68
C ARG A 392 -12.73 -15.21 -15.46
N GLU A 393 -11.96 -16.24 -15.78
CA GLU A 393 -12.33 -17.63 -15.64
C GLU A 393 -12.29 -18.14 -14.20
N TYR A 394 -13.09 -19.16 -13.93
CA TYR A 394 -13.33 -19.67 -12.60
C TYR A 394 -13.16 -21.19 -12.61
N VAL A 395 -11.96 -21.67 -12.25
CA VAL A 395 -11.65 -23.10 -12.26
C VAL A 395 -12.10 -23.72 -10.94
N GLN A 396 -13.03 -24.66 -11.02
CA GLN A 396 -13.61 -25.37 -9.89
C GLN A 396 -13.19 -26.84 -9.89
N ALA A 397 -13.18 -27.44 -8.71
CA ALA A 397 -12.97 -28.87 -8.49
C ALA A 397 -13.82 -29.32 -7.31
N PRO A 398 -14.06 -30.63 -7.13
CA PRO A 398 -14.77 -31.14 -5.96
C PRO A 398 -14.14 -30.64 -4.65
N VAL A 399 -14.98 -30.28 -3.67
CA VAL A 399 -14.53 -29.78 -2.35
C VAL A 399 -13.47 -30.72 -1.75
N GLY A 400 -12.42 -30.13 -1.18
CA GLY A 400 -11.24 -30.84 -0.68
C GLY A 400 -10.16 -31.13 -1.73
N SER A 401 -10.45 -30.97 -3.03
CA SER A 401 -9.46 -31.11 -4.10
C SER A 401 -8.55 -29.89 -4.23
N ARG A 402 -7.35 -30.10 -4.75
CA ARG A 402 -6.42 -29.03 -5.13
C ARG A 402 -6.27 -28.96 -6.63
N ILE A 403 -6.12 -27.75 -7.15
CA ILE A 403 -5.99 -27.46 -8.58
C ILE A 403 -4.57 -26.99 -8.83
N GLU A 404 -3.88 -27.69 -9.71
CA GLU A 404 -2.63 -27.22 -10.31
C GLU A 404 -2.97 -26.38 -11.54
N VAL A 405 -2.37 -25.19 -11.63
CA VAL A 405 -2.43 -24.29 -12.79
C VAL A 405 -1.01 -24.01 -13.27
N LYS A 406 -0.76 -24.28 -14.54
CA LYS A 406 0.52 -24.06 -15.21
C LYS A 406 0.37 -23.03 -16.31
N ILE A 407 1.31 -22.08 -16.36
CA ILE A 407 1.42 -21.14 -17.46
C ILE A 407 2.06 -21.87 -18.65
N ALA A 408 1.26 -22.15 -19.67
CA ALA A 408 1.70 -22.91 -20.84
C ALA A 408 2.22 -22.00 -21.95
N ASP A 409 1.66 -20.79 -22.09
CA ASP A 409 2.16 -19.76 -23.00
C ASP A 409 1.68 -18.36 -22.57
N LEU A 410 2.50 -17.35 -22.86
CA LEU A 410 2.21 -15.94 -22.64
C LEU A 410 2.69 -15.15 -23.84
N SER A 411 1.83 -14.27 -24.35
CA SER A 411 2.25 -13.27 -25.33
C SER A 411 3.38 -12.41 -24.79
N ARG A 412 4.21 -11.83 -25.68
CA ARG A 412 5.28 -10.93 -25.25
C ARG A 412 4.77 -9.71 -24.49
N GLY A 413 3.67 -9.12 -24.96
CA GLY A 413 3.01 -7.97 -24.32
C GLY A 413 3.98 -6.86 -23.90
N LEU A 414 3.65 -6.20 -22.77
CA LEU A 414 4.48 -5.21 -22.07
C LEU A 414 4.73 -5.66 -20.62
N ALA A 415 5.97 -5.97 -20.29
CA ALA A 415 6.36 -6.45 -18.96
C ALA A 415 6.89 -5.29 -18.11
N VAL A 416 6.09 -4.83 -17.14
CA VAL A 416 6.46 -3.77 -16.19
C VAL A 416 6.11 -4.20 -14.78
N ASP A 417 6.71 -3.56 -13.77
CA ASP A 417 6.34 -3.80 -12.37
C ASP A 417 4.82 -3.64 -12.17
N GLY A 418 4.23 -4.56 -11.42
CA GLY A 418 2.80 -4.62 -11.15
C GLY A 418 1.93 -5.18 -12.28
N CYS A 419 2.56 -5.57 -13.40
CA CYS A 419 1.88 -5.98 -14.64
C CYS A 419 0.83 -4.96 -15.09
N SER A 420 1.16 -3.66 -15.09
CA SER A 420 0.12 -2.63 -15.12
C SER A 420 -0.66 -2.51 -16.44
N TYR A 421 -0.07 -2.95 -17.56
CA TYR A 421 -0.67 -2.88 -18.90
C TYR A 421 -1.50 -4.11 -19.26
N TRP A 422 -1.04 -5.30 -18.87
CA TRP A 422 -1.72 -6.55 -19.14
C TRP A 422 -1.16 -7.63 -18.21
N GLY A 423 -1.91 -8.71 -18.04
CA GLY A 423 -1.40 -9.88 -17.34
C GLY A 423 -2.51 -10.82 -16.91
N VAL A 424 -2.10 -11.86 -16.20
CA VAL A 424 -2.99 -12.80 -15.54
C VAL A 424 -2.71 -12.81 -14.04
N GLU A 425 -3.75 -12.64 -13.23
CA GLU A 425 -3.72 -12.87 -11.79
C GLU A 425 -4.33 -14.25 -11.48
N ILE A 426 -3.59 -15.11 -10.77
CA ILE A 426 -4.02 -16.47 -10.42
C ILE A 426 -4.06 -16.62 -8.90
N LYS A 427 -5.24 -16.87 -8.34
CA LYS A 427 -5.46 -16.93 -6.88
C LYS A 427 -5.46 -18.37 -6.37
N THR A 428 -4.33 -18.79 -5.78
CA THR A 428 -4.12 -20.16 -5.27
C THR A 428 -3.92 -20.23 -3.75
N HIS A 429 -4.07 -19.11 -3.05
CA HIS A 429 -3.86 -19.00 -1.61
C HIS A 429 -4.99 -19.63 -0.79
N ALA A 430 -4.74 -19.93 0.48
CA ALA A 430 -5.82 -20.31 1.40
C ALA A 430 -6.71 -19.09 1.70
N ASP A 431 -6.10 -17.93 1.92
CA ASP A 431 -6.82 -16.67 2.11
C ASP A 431 -7.19 -16.06 0.75
N GLN A 432 -8.47 -16.20 0.39
CA GLN A 432 -9.00 -15.75 -0.89
C GLN A 432 -9.15 -14.22 -0.99
N ARG A 433 -8.97 -13.49 0.11
CA ARG A 433 -8.98 -12.02 0.14
C ARG A 433 -7.72 -11.41 -0.45
N LEU A 434 -6.58 -12.11 -0.35
CA LEU A 434 -5.26 -11.65 -0.79
C LEU A 434 -5.19 -11.55 -2.32
N THR A 435 -4.52 -10.52 -2.86
CA THR A 435 -4.22 -10.45 -4.30
C THR A 435 -3.44 -11.69 -4.76
N GLY A 436 -3.82 -12.26 -5.89
CA GLY A 436 -3.15 -13.44 -6.44
C GLY A 436 -1.76 -13.14 -7.04
N TYR A 437 -1.06 -14.18 -7.48
CA TYR A 437 0.17 -14.01 -8.22
C TYR A 437 -0.12 -13.45 -9.61
N ARG A 438 0.65 -12.45 -10.04
CA ARG A 438 0.56 -11.85 -11.37
C ARG A 438 1.73 -12.24 -12.26
N PHE A 439 1.43 -12.44 -13.53
CA PHE A 439 2.40 -12.76 -14.58
C PHE A 439 2.04 -12.00 -15.86
N CYS A 440 3.05 -11.49 -16.55
CA CYS A 440 2.88 -10.67 -17.75
C CYS A 440 4.11 -10.68 -18.66
N ALA A 441 4.99 -11.68 -18.52
CA ALA A 441 6.20 -11.81 -19.32
C ALA A 441 6.34 -13.25 -19.88
N PRO A 442 6.84 -13.44 -21.11
CA PRO A 442 7.14 -14.77 -21.64
C PRO A 442 8.07 -15.62 -20.77
N GLU A 443 8.95 -14.97 -20.01
CA GLU A 443 9.86 -15.61 -19.07
C GLU A 443 9.12 -16.31 -17.91
N ASP A 444 7.85 -16.00 -17.68
CA ASP A 444 6.99 -16.67 -16.68
C ASP A 444 6.43 -18.02 -17.19
N VAL A 445 6.61 -18.36 -18.47
CA VAL A 445 6.14 -19.63 -19.03
C VAL A 445 6.79 -20.81 -18.31
N GLY A 446 5.96 -21.80 -17.94
CA GLY A 446 6.37 -22.97 -17.17
C GLY A 446 6.16 -22.81 -15.66
N VAL A 447 5.88 -21.61 -15.15
CA VAL A 447 5.48 -21.42 -13.75
C VAL A 447 4.23 -22.26 -13.46
N THR A 448 4.28 -22.97 -12.34
CA THR A 448 3.20 -23.84 -11.87
C THR A 448 2.79 -23.44 -10.46
N LEU A 449 1.49 -23.36 -10.22
CA LEU A 449 0.87 -23.01 -8.96
C LEU A 449 -0.07 -24.13 -8.53
N VAL A 450 -0.09 -24.46 -7.24
CA VAL A 450 -1.04 -25.44 -6.69
C VAL A 450 -1.91 -24.76 -5.65
N SER A 451 -3.22 -24.82 -5.83
CA SER A 451 -4.19 -24.18 -4.96
C SER A 451 -4.23 -24.80 -3.56
N ASN A 452 -4.65 -23.99 -2.59
CA ASN A 452 -5.04 -24.42 -1.24
C ASN A 452 -6.56 -24.48 -1.08
N TYR A 453 -7.29 -24.30 -2.18
CA TYR A 453 -8.73 -24.24 -2.20
C TYR A 453 -9.25 -24.88 -3.50
N HIS A 454 -10.47 -25.40 -3.47
CA HIS A 454 -11.06 -26.14 -4.59
C HIS A 454 -11.56 -25.22 -5.72
N ILE A 455 -11.40 -23.91 -5.54
CA ILE A 455 -11.71 -22.88 -6.52
C ILE A 455 -10.46 -22.04 -6.75
N VAL A 456 -10.14 -21.79 -8.02
CA VAL A 456 -9.05 -20.90 -8.45
C VAL A 456 -9.62 -19.85 -9.40
N PRO A 457 -9.85 -18.62 -8.90
CA PRO A 457 -10.12 -17.49 -9.77
C PRO A 457 -8.88 -17.15 -10.63
N ILE A 458 -9.11 -17.01 -11.92
CA ILE A 458 -8.13 -16.57 -12.92
C ILE A 458 -8.65 -15.25 -13.48
N ILE A 459 -7.85 -14.19 -13.37
CA ILE A 459 -8.27 -12.84 -13.74
C ILE A 459 -7.29 -12.33 -14.77
N THR A 460 -7.67 -12.41 -16.03
CA THR A 460 -6.94 -11.78 -17.13
C THR A 460 -7.41 -10.35 -17.32
N TYR A 461 -6.48 -9.49 -17.69
CA TYR A 461 -6.79 -8.11 -18.03
C TYR A 461 -5.79 -7.61 -19.07
N ASN A 462 -6.29 -6.72 -19.91
CA ASN A 462 -5.52 -6.14 -20.99
C ASN A 462 -5.98 -4.69 -21.21
N ARG A 463 -5.02 -3.77 -21.11
CA ARG A 463 -5.22 -2.33 -21.30
C ARG A 463 -4.47 -1.82 -22.54
N PHE A 464 -3.66 -2.65 -23.19
CA PHE A 464 -2.76 -2.25 -24.27
C PHE A 464 -2.40 -3.43 -25.19
N TYR A 465 -2.62 -3.28 -26.51
CA TYR A 465 -2.48 -4.32 -27.56
C TYR A 465 -3.21 -5.64 -27.28
N ALA A 466 -3.61 -6.40 -28.30
CA ALA A 466 -4.14 -7.74 -28.04
C ALA A 466 -3.03 -8.66 -27.50
N THR A 467 -3.27 -9.30 -26.36
CA THR A 467 -2.40 -10.31 -25.76
C THR A 467 -3.20 -11.59 -25.50
N GLN A 468 -2.50 -12.72 -25.40
CA GLN A 468 -3.09 -14.02 -25.14
C GLN A 468 -2.38 -14.68 -23.96
N VAL A 469 -3.18 -15.34 -23.13
CA VAL A 469 -2.73 -16.19 -22.02
C VAL A 469 -3.21 -17.60 -22.29
N LYS A 470 -2.29 -18.57 -22.22
CA LYS A 470 -2.62 -19.99 -22.30
C LYS A 470 -2.23 -20.67 -20.99
N LEU A 471 -3.23 -21.23 -20.31
CA LEU A 471 -3.04 -21.96 -19.06
C LEU A 471 -3.39 -23.42 -19.26
N GLN A 472 -2.74 -24.28 -18.48
CA GLN A 472 -3.13 -25.67 -18.30
C GLN A 472 -3.52 -25.89 -16.86
N TYR A 473 -4.61 -26.62 -16.61
CA TYR A 473 -5.10 -26.88 -15.27
C TYR A 473 -5.55 -28.33 -15.09
N ARG A 474 -5.41 -28.84 -13.87
CA ARG A 474 -5.88 -30.18 -13.46
C ARG A 474 -6.03 -30.29 -11.94
N ILE A 475 -6.71 -31.33 -11.50
CA ILE A 475 -6.74 -31.77 -10.11
C ILE A 475 -5.43 -32.50 -9.78
N VAL A 476 -4.87 -32.23 -8.60
CA VAL A 476 -3.70 -32.95 -8.07
C VAL A 476 -3.99 -33.61 -6.72
N SER A 477 -3.25 -34.69 -6.42
CA SER A 477 -3.41 -35.48 -5.21
C SER A 477 -2.89 -34.78 -3.95
N GLY A 478 -3.46 -35.14 -2.80
CA GLY A 478 -3.18 -34.51 -1.50
C GLY A 478 -4.19 -33.40 -1.20
N GLY A 479 -5.41 -33.80 -0.83
CA GLY A 479 -6.47 -32.87 -0.45
C GLY A 479 -6.08 -32.01 0.75
N TYR A 480 -6.75 -30.86 0.92
CA TYR A 480 -6.60 -30.04 2.12
C TYR A 480 -7.70 -30.40 3.13
N ASP A 481 -7.38 -30.33 4.42
CA ASP A 481 -8.35 -30.52 5.49
C ASP A 481 -9.36 -29.36 5.48
N VAL A 482 -10.59 -29.65 5.06
CA VAL A 482 -11.71 -28.69 5.04
C VAL A 482 -12.02 -28.12 6.44
N VAL A 483 -11.61 -28.82 7.50
CA VAL A 483 -11.86 -28.48 8.91
C VAL A 483 -10.77 -27.55 9.49
N SER A 484 -9.58 -27.49 8.89
CA SER A 484 -8.42 -26.74 9.45
C SER A 484 -8.00 -25.50 8.67
N THR A 485 -8.69 -25.18 7.57
CA THR A 485 -8.62 -23.86 6.92
C THR A 485 -9.80 -23.02 7.37
N PRO A 486 -9.69 -22.26 8.49
CA PRO A 486 -10.70 -21.27 8.77
C PRO A 486 -10.73 -20.30 7.59
N LEU A 487 -11.91 -20.16 6.97
CA LEU A 487 -12.24 -18.90 6.29
C LEU A 487 -11.86 -17.81 7.29
N PRO A 488 -11.01 -16.83 6.92
CA PRO A 488 -10.58 -15.85 7.87
C PRO A 488 -11.81 -15.11 8.38
N GLU A 489 -12.14 -15.33 9.65
CA GLU A 489 -13.20 -14.62 10.33
C GLU A 489 -12.96 -13.14 10.07
N VAL A 490 -13.96 -12.45 9.51
CA VAL A 490 -14.04 -10.99 9.67
C VAL A 490 -13.86 -10.78 11.17
N PRO A 491 -12.92 -9.94 11.63
CA PRO A 491 -12.82 -9.63 13.04
C PRO A 491 -14.13 -8.91 13.39
N THR A 492 -15.13 -9.69 13.77
CA THR A 492 -16.20 -9.21 14.61
C THR A 492 -15.45 -8.75 15.85
N SER A 493 -15.64 -7.50 16.23
CA SER A 493 -15.31 -7.07 17.58
C SER A 493 -16.13 -7.97 18.51
N ALA A 494 -15.56 -9.13 18.87
CA ALA A 494 -16.20 -10.02 19.80
C ALA A 494 -16.48 -9.19 21.05
N PRO A 495 -17.73 -9.18 21.56
CA PRO A 495 -18.00 -8.59 22.85
C PRO A 495 -17.04 -9.25 23.85
N VAL A 496 -16.24 -8.43 24.51
CA VAL A 496 -15.33 -8.90 25.57
C VAL A 496 -16.20 -9.66 26.57
N LYS A 497 -15.95 -10.95 26.77
CA LYS A 497 -16.68 -11.73 27.77
C LYS A 497 -16.51 -11.04 29.14
N PRO A 498 -17.59 -10.77 29.89
CA PRO A 498 -17.50 -10.07 31.16
C PRO A 498 -16.62 -10.87 32.13
N ASN A 499 -15.62 -10.20 32.70
CA ASN A 499 -14.71 -10.79 33.68
C ASN A 499 -15.43 -10.87 35.04
N PRO A 500 -15.65 -12.06 35.63
CA PRO A 500 -16.36 -12.18 36.90
C PRO A 500 -15.61 -11.58 38.10
N ASN A 501 -14.32 -11.22 37.96
CA ASN A 501 -13.51 -10.58 39.00
C ASN A 501 -13.35 -9.05 38.81
N CYS A 502 -14.24 -8.43 38.05
CA CYS A 502 -14.19 -7.00 37.75
C CYS A 502 -14.68 -6.17 38.94
N THR A 503 -13.77 -5.59 39.72
CA THR A 503 -14.08 -4.75 40.89
C THR A 503 -13.27 -3.45 40.85
N ASP A 504 -13.88 -2.36 41.31
CA ASP A 504 -13.20 -1.07 41.45
C ASP A 504 -12.20 -1.10 42.61
N ARG A 505 -11.09 -0.38 42.47
CA ARG A 505 -10.17 -0.21 43.58
C ARG A 505 -10.71 0.79 44.61
N PRO A 506 -10.27 0.73 45.88
CA PRO A 506 -10.73 1.64 46.93
C PRO A 506 -10.53 3.13 46.63
N GLU A 507 -9.55 3.49 45.79
CA GLU A 507 -9.29 4.88 45.40
C GLU A 507 -10.26 5.41 44.32
N CYS A 508 -11.05 4.52 43.71
CA CYS A 508 -11.90 4.84 42.57
C CYS A 508 -12.94 5.94 42.86
N PRO A 509 -13.69 5.92 43.99
CA PRO A 509 -14.67 6.97 44.29
C PRO A 509 -14.04 8.37 44.31
N GLY A 510 -12.82 8.48 44.85
CA GLY A 510 -12.08 9.74 44.87
C GLY A 510 -11.62 10.20 43.49
N LEU A 511 -11.19 9.26 42.62
CA LEU A 511 -10.75 9.55 41.27
C LEU A 511 -11.91 9.98 40.35
N ILE A 512 -13.10 9.42 40.55
CA ILE A 512 -14.30 9.80 39.80
C ILE A 512 -14.80 11.16 40.28
N ALA A 513 -15.01 11.32 41.60
CA ALA A 513 -15.60 12.54 42.15
C ALA A 513 -14.70 13.78 41.95
N ARG A 514 -13.37 13.64 42.01
CA ARG A 514 -12.45 14.78 41.93
C ARG A 514 -11.80 14.98 40.57
N ARG A 515 -11.70 13.94 39.75
CA ARG A 515 -10.96 13.99 38.48
C ARG A 515 -11.76 13.53 37.27
N ASN A 516 -13.01 13.14 37.43
CA ASN A 516 -13.86 12.66 36.34
C ASN A 516 -13.16 11.57 35.50
N LEU A 517 -12.43 10.66 36.18
CA LEU A 517 -11.46 9.74 35.59
C LEU A 517 -11.98 9.03 34.33
N CYS A 518 -13.22 8.58 34.33
CA CYS A 518 -13.82 7.83 33.24
C CYS A 518 -13.95 8.66 31.94
N ASN A 519 -14.17 9.97 32.06
CA ASN A 519 -14.37 10.89 30.92
C ASN A 519 -13.09 11.61 30.47
N LEU A 520 -11.96 11.42 31.17
CA LEU A 520 -10.69 12.01 30.74
C LEU A 520 -10.13 11.27 29.53
N SER A 521 -10.10 11.91 28.37
CA SER A 521 -9.62 11.34 27.10
C SER A 521 -8.12 11.05 27.07
N TYR A 522 -7.32 11.74 27.90
CA TYR A 522 -5.87 11.52 28.01
C TYR A 522 -5.48 10.39 28.97
N VAL A 523 -6.42 9.90 29.78
CA VAL A 523 -6.17 8.76 30.67
C VAL A 523 -6.36 7.47 29.87
N LYS A 524 -5.31 6.67 29.77
CA LYS A 524 -5.34 5.39 29.06
C LYS A 524 -6.44 4.47 29.58
N THR A 525 -7.14 3.79 28.66
CA THR A 525 -8.21 2.85 28.99
C THR A 525 -7.72 1.71 29.88
N GLU A 526 -6.46 1.27 29.76
CA GLU A 526 -5.87 0.27 30.65
C GLU A 526 -5.78 0.76 32.11
N LEU A 527 -5.51 2.06 32.30
CA LEU A 527 -5.44 2.63 33.64
C LEU A 527 -6.85 2.79 34.24
N LYS A 528 -7.84 3.18 33.43
CA LYS A 528 -9.26 3.20 33.83
C LYS A 528 -9.73 1.78 34.20
N ARG A 529 -9.40 0.78 33.38
CA ARG A 529 -9.71 -0.64 33.62
C ARG A 529 -8.96 -1.22 34.84
N LYS A 530 -7.82 -0.65 35.23
CA LYS A 530 -7.08 -1.08 36.44
C LYS A 530 -7.58 -0.45 37.74
N LEU A 531 -8.11 0.78 37.66
CA LEU A 531 -8.48 1.58 38.85
C LEU A 531 -10.00 1.59 39.10
N CYS A 532 -10.79 1.79 38.04
CA CYS A 532 -12.24 1.99 38.08
C CYS A 532 -12.97 1.20 36.97
N PRO A 533 -12.70 -0.11 36.77
CA PRO A 533 -13.30 -0.83 35.67
C PRO A 533 -14.84 -0.91 35.73
N VAL A 534 -15.46 -1.02 36.90
CA VAL A 534 -16.91 -1.08 37.06
C VAL A 534 -17.50 0.31 36.84
N SER A 535 -17.03 1.30 37.60
CA SER A 535 -17.57 2.65 37.54
C SER A 535 -17.32 3.37 36.21
N CYS A 536 -16.35 2.92 35.40
CA CYS A 536 -16.13 3.44 34.04
C CYS A 536 -16.80 2.62 32.94
N GLY A 537 -17.57 1.57 33.25
CA GLY A 537 -18.23 0.71 32.25
C GLY A 537 -17.24 -0.06 31.37
N LEU A 538 -16.12 -0.50 31.97
CA LEU A 538 -15.02 -1.22 31.30
C LEU A 538 -14.91 -2.68 31.75
N CYS A 539 -15.90 -3.13 32.53
CA CYS A 539 -16.33 -4.50 32.68
C CYS A 539 -17.36 -4.80 31.58
#